data_AF-A0A847XHN5-F1
#
_entry.id   AF-A0A847XHN5-F1
#
_cell.length_a   1.000
_cell.length_b   1.000
_cell.length_c   1.000
_cell.angle_alpha   90.00
_cell.angle_beta   90.00
_cell.angle_gamma   90.00
#
_symmetry.space_group_name_H-M   'P 1'
#
loop_
_entity.id
_entity.type
_entity.pdbx_description
1 polymer ?
#
loop_
_entity_poly.entity_id
_entity_poly.type
_entity_poly.pdbx_seq_one_letter_code
_entity_poly.pdbx_strand_id
1 'polypeptide(L)' 'MPKRPNLNYGKDKGNVDLHDIYELIELGLDKEEISKEFGISQKYVKKMMEDFYYDN' A
#
# COMPACT_ATOMS: atom_id res chain seq x y z
N MET A 1 14.45 -17.48 -0.99
CA MET A 1 13.49 -16.53 -0.39
C MET A 1 13.61 -15.23 -1.16
N PRO A 2 12.54 -14.71 -1.79
CA PRO A 2 12.62 -13.40 -2.43
C PRO A 2 12.85 -12.36 -1.33
N LYS A 3 13.88 -11.54 -1.50
CA LYS A 3 14.23 -10.49 -0.55
C LYS A 3 13.15 -9.43 -0.64
N ARG A 4 12.35 -9.30 0.41
CA ARG A 4 11.37 -8.22 0.56
C ARG A 4 12.15 -6.89 0.58
N PRO A 5 11.80 -5.91 -0.27
CA PRO A 5 12.41 -4.60 -0.20
C PRO A 5 12.19 -4.04 1.21
N ASN A 6 13.26 -3.60 1.84
CA ASN A 6 13.25 -3.06 3.19
C ASN A 6 12.76 -1.60 3.08
N LEU A 7 11.47 -1.45 2.78
CA LEU A 7 10.80 -0.16 2.58
C LEU A 7 10.64 0.51 3.93
N ASN A 8 11.65 1.27 4.36
CA ASN A 8 11.49 2.19 5.47
C ASN A 8 10.73 3.43 4.96
N TYR A 9 9.41 3.33 4.77
CA TYR A 9 8.53 4.49 4.64
C TYR A 9 8.46 5.18 6.01
N GLY A 10 9.45 6.03 6.25
CA GLY A 10 9.61 6.75 7.50
C GLY A 10 8.40 7.61 7.82
N LYS A 11 7.62 7.16 8.82
CA LYS A 11 7.31 7.92 10.04
C LYS A 11 6.66 9.30 9.94
N ASP A 12 6.08 9.68 8.81
CA ASP A 12 5.17 10.82 8.74
C ASP A 12 3.73 10.31 8.58
N LYS A 13 3.05 10.12 9.72
CA LYS A 13 1.64 9.68 9.80
C LYS A 13 0.65 10.60 9.06
N GLY A 14 1.13 11.67 8.42
CA GLY A 14 0.31 12.73 7.84
C GLY A 14 0.08 12.63 6.33
N ASN A 15 0.89 11.90 5.57
CA ASN A 15 0.80 11.95 4.11
C ASN A 15 1.20 10.61 3.46
N VAL A 16 0.31 9.63 3.57
CA VAL A 16 0.40 8.44 2.72
C VAL A 16 -0.18 8.83 1.37
N ASP A 17 0.67 8.97 0.35
CA ASP A 17 0.21 9.31 -0.98
C ASP A 17 -0.51 8.11 -1.62
N LEU A 18 -1.50 8.39 -2.47
CA LEU A 18 -2.17 7.34 -3.22
C LEU A 18 -1.18 6.64 -4.16
N HIS A 19 -0.19 7.38 -4.65
CA HIS A 19 0.88 6.84 -5.48
C HIS A 19 1.66 5.72 -4.77
N ASP A 20 2.07 5.95 -3.52
CA ASP A 20 2.82 4.94 -2.73
C ASP A 20 2.00 3.66 -2.54
N ILE A 21 0.67 3.79 -2.34
CA ILE A 21 -0.22 2.64 -2.22
C ILE A 21 -0.32 1.88 -3.55
N TYR A 22 -0.43 2.58 -4.68
CA TYR A 22 -0.51 1.95 -6.00
C TYR A 22 0.78 1.22 -6.37
N GLU A 23 1.96 1.77 -6.04
CA GLU A 23 3.23 1.07 -6.26
C GLU A 23 3.27 -0.27 -5.52
N LEU A 24 2.78 -0.34 -4.29
CA LEU A 24 2.71 -1.60 -3.54
C LEU A 24 1.69 -2.59 -4.14
N ILE A 25 0.59 -2.09 -4.71
CA ILE A 25 -0.40 -2.92 -5.41
C ILE A 25 0.20 -3.50 -6.69
N GLU A 26 0.96 -2.72 -7.45
CA GLU A 26 1.70 -3.17 -8.64
C GLU A 26 2.77 -4.22 -8.31
N LEU A 27 3.43 -4.06 -7.15
CA LEU A 27 4.37 -5.06 -6.62
C LEU A 27 3.68 -6.34 -6.12
N GLY A 28 2.35 -6.39 -6.10
CA GLY A 28 1.56 -7.54 -5.71
C GLY A 28 1.42 -7.74 -4.19
N LEU A 29 1.60 -6.68 -3.40
CA LEU A 29 1.35 -6.74 -1.96
C LEU A 29 -0.14 -6.83 -1.67
N ASP A 30 -0.48 -7.56 -0.61
CA ASP A 30 -1.85 -7.64 -0.13
C ASP A 30 -2.24 -6.44 0.76
N LYS A 31 -3.56 -6.23 0.92
CA LYS A 31 -4.08 -5.13 1.72
C LYS A 31 -3.62 -5.13 3.18
N GLU A 32 -3.22 -6.27 3.74
CA GLU A 32 -2.76 -6.38 5.12
C GLU A 32 -1.31 -5.90 5.24
N GLU A 33 -0.44 -6.28 4.30
CA GLU A 33 0.94 -5.78 4.22
C GLU A 33 0.98 -4.27 4.03
N ILE A 34 0.20 -3.74 3.08
CA ILE A 34 0.10 -2.31 2.81
C ILE A 34 -0.46 -1.54 4.02
N SER A 35 -1.51 -2.07 4.66
CA SER A 35 -2.12 -1.47 5.85
C SER A 35 -1.14 -1.39 7.02
N LYS A 36 -0.32 -2.43 7.21
CA LYS A 36 0.68 -2.49 8.27
C LYS A 36 1.85 -1.55 8.02
N GLU A 37 2.27 -1.41 6.76
CA GLU A 37 3.37 -0.53 6.37
C GLU A 37 3.02 0.94 6.59
N PHE A 38 1.86 1.36 6.11
CA PHE A 38 1.43 2.76 6.19
C PHE A 38 0.67 3.10 7.47
N GLY A 39 0.31 2.11 8.29
CA GLY A 39 -0.50 2.32 9.49
C GLY A 39 -1.92 2.83 9.20
N ILE A 40 -2.44 2.55 8.01
CA ILE A 40 -3.76 2.96 7.53
C ILE A 40 -4.76 1.80 7.61
N SER A 41 -6.05 2.09 7.62
CA SER A 41 -7.07 1.03 7.72
C SER A 41 -7.07 0.11 6.50
N GLN A 42 -7.19 -1.20 6.71
CA GLN A 42 -7.35 -2.18 5.62
C GLN A 42 -8.55 -1.86 4.72
N LYS A 43 -9.61 -1.23 5.27
CA LYS A 43 -10.78 -0.80 4.50
C LYS A 43 -10.43 0.30 3.50
N TYR A 44 -9.56 1.23 3.88
CA TYR A 44 -9.05 2.27 2.99
C TYR A 44 -8.21 1.66 1.87
N VAL A 45 -7.25 0.79 2.22
CA VAL A 45 -6.42 0.08 1.22
C VAL A 45 -7.27 -0.74 0.26
N LYS A 46 -8.29 -1.46 0.77
CA LYS A 46 -9.21 -2.23 -0.06
C LYS A 46 -9.90 -1.33 -1.10
N LYS A 47 -10.37 -0.15 -0.68
CA LYS A 47 -10.98 0.82 -1.58
C LYS A 47 -9.98 1.27 -2.66
N MET A 48 -8.73 1.56 -2.28
CA MET A 48 -7.67 1.95 -3.23
C MET A 48 -7.37 0.84 -4.24
N MET A 49 -7.28 -0.41 -3.78
CA MET A 49 -7.10 -1.56 -4.66
C MET A 49 -8.27 -1.73 -5.63
N GLU A 50 -9.50 -1.66 -5.14
CA GLU A 50 -10.69 -1.76 -5.99
C GLU A 50 -10.71 -0.65 -7.04
N ASP A 51 -10.33 0.58 -6.68
CA ASP A 51 -10.21 1.72 -7.59
C ASP A 51 -9.12 1.47 -8.66
N PHE A 52 -7.95 0.99 -8.25
CA PHE A 52 -6.84 0.63 -9.15
C PHE A 52 -7.21 -0.43 -10.19
N TYR A 53 -7.95 -1.46 -9.79
CA TYR A 53 -8.40 -2.55 -10.68
C TYR A 53 -9.65 -2.21 -11.50
N TYR A 54 -10.36 -1.13 -11.17
CA TYR A 54 -11.55 -0.71 -11.90
C TYR A 54 -11.22 0.31 -13.00
N ASP A 55 -10.13 1.07 -12.85
CA ASP A 55 -9.63 2.03 -13.85
C ASP A 55 -8.74 1.38 -14.94
N ASN A 56 -8.22 0.17 -14.70
CA ASN A 56 -7.46 -0.65 -15.67
C ASN A 56 -8.30 -1.80 -16.25
#